data_AF-X1EVW9-F1
#
_entry.id   AF-X1EVW9-F1
#
_cell.length_a   1.000
_cell.length_b   1.000
_cell.length_c   1.000
_cell.angle_alpha   90.00
_cell.angle_beta   90.00
_cell.angle_gamma   90.00
#
_symmetry.space_group_name_H-M   'P 1'
#
loop_
_entity.id
_entity.type
_entity.pdbx_description
1 polymer ?
#
loop_
_entity_poly.entity_id
_entity_poly.type
_entity_poly.pdbx_seq_one_letter_code
_entity_poly.pdbx_strand_id
1 'polypeptide(L)'
;RARSTKVLVGSLWIYIRRYLTPLILSTLLILFYSLTALVNPIIVKNGLNALNDLSYKSFFYVIGMFFTQLGTGEFVQIQKRVDPIPVGAQQFQQLISLTIAFLAITVISWVFNSLSTRVTAKMNSQMLNDVRGDLYRKLSYSDMAYLKTEQSGNITARVTSDTTELATGIHLLTMLGSQIILIIGAFTLLMLQSWIIGLISLAAIPIAFMMSTILSKFGRRIVLRIRRAFGSVSGKMAEGISGIAVAKSFNREEELATELRELNQKHYNYSKQFGKLMMFIMPTMTALSYLLFIVIIYASGGLNLPPGDIYLAVNLSQQFLFPIVMLAMIFPQMETAFGAMDRIIDVFEAKPAVADIEGASDLLEGDDSISFQNVSFA
;
A
#
# COMPACT_ATOMS: atom_id res chain seq x y z
N ARG A 1 9.82 24.49 -11.79
CA ARG A 1 10.63 23.89 -10.70
C ARG A 1 9.64 23.17 -9.80
N ALA A 2 9.85 21.88 -9.50
CA ALA A 2 8.96 21.16 -8.59
C ALA A 2 8.95 21.87 -7.22
N ARG A 3 7.74 22.13 -6.69
CA ARG A 3 7.58 22.78 -5.38
C ARG A 3 8.11 21.86 -4.28
N SER A 4 8.55 22.45 -3.16
CA SER A 4 8.92 21.64 -2.00
C SER A 4 7.68 20.99 -1.38
N THR A 5 7.83 19.83 -0.74
CA THR A 5 6.72 19.12 -0.07
C THR A 5 5.97 20.01 0.92
N LYS A 6 6.68 20.91 1.62
CA LYS A 6 6.08 21.88 2.54
C LYS A 6 5.13 22.85 1.84
N VAL A 7 5.51 23.33 0.65
CA VAL A 7 4.67 24.22 -0.17
C VAL A 7 3.46 23.44 -0.70
N LEU A 8 3.67 22.23 -1.23
CA LEU A 8 2.58 21.38 -1.74
C LEU A 8 1.51 21.11 -0.67
N VAL A 9 1.92 20.71 0.53
CA VAL A 9 1.02 20.44 1.65
C VAL A 9 0.35 21.73 2.14
N GLY A 10 1.07 22.85 2.15
CA GLY A 10 0.53 24.15 2.51
C GLY A 10 -0.57 24.63 1.58
N SER A 11 -0.36 24.55 0.26
CA SER A 11 -1.35 24.99 -0.75
C SER A 11 -2.62 24.15 -0.72
N LEU A 12 -2.54 22.86 -0.40
CA LEU A 12 -3.71 21.97 -0.28
C LEU A 12 -4.24 21.84 1.16
N TRP A 13 -3.71 22.63 2.09
CA TRP A 13 -4.09 22.55 3.50
C TRP A 13 -5.58 22.83 3.73
N ILE A 14 -6.22 23.65 2.90
CA ILE A 14 -7.66 23.95 3.00
C ILE A 14 -8.48 22.66 2.87
N TYR A 15 -8.13 21.80 1.93
CA TYR A 15 -8.77 20.49 1.75
C TYR A 15 -8.41 19.53 2.88
N ILE A 16 -7.12 19.41 3.22
CA ILE A 16 -6.66 18.50 4.27
C ILE A 16 -7.28 18.86 5.63
N ARG A 17 -7.35 20.15 5.97
CA ARG A 17 -7.93 20.65 7.24
C ARG A 17 -9.41 20.32 7.35
N ARG A 18 -10.18 20.44 6.27
CA ARG A 18 -11.62 20.11 6.25
C ARG A 18 -11.87 18.64 6.62
N TYR A 19 -10.95 17.76 6.22
CA TYR A 19 -11.00 16.32 6.47
C TYR A 19 -10.05 15.86 7.59
N LEU A 20 -9.56 16.78 8.42
CA LEU A 20 -8.58 16.46 9.46
C LEU A 20 -9.18 15.54 10.53
N THR A 21 -10.43 15.76 10.93
CA THR A 21 -11.12 14.91 11.92
C THR A 21 -11.26 13.45 11.45
N PRO A 22 -11.83 13.15 10.27
CA PRO A 22 -11.89 11.78 9.78
C PRO A 22 -10.50 11.19 9.49
N LEU A 23 -9.52 12.00 9.08
CA LEU A 23 -8.13 11.55 8.89
C LEU A 23 -7.47 11.13 10.20
N ILE A 24 -7.62 11.93 11.25
CA ILE A 24 -7.11 11.60 12.59
C ILE A 24 -7.83 10.36 13.11
N LEU A 25 -9.16 10.30 12.98
CA LEU A 25 -9.95 9.15 13.39
C LEU A 25 -9.52 7.88 12.66
N SER A 26 -9.40 7.90 11.33
CA SER A 26 -8.96 6.74 10.56
C SER A 26 -7.55 6.32 10.97
N THR A 27 -6.63 7.27 11.09
CA THR A 27 -5.26 7.01 11.55
C THR A 27 -5.28 6.32 12.92
N LEU A 28 -6.00 6.87 13.91
CA LEU A 28 -6.14 6.26 15.23
C LEU A 28 -6.72 4.85 15.16
N LEU A 29 -7.76 4.62 14.37
CA LEU A 29 -8.34 3.28 14.18
C LEU A 29 -7.34 2.30 13.56
N ILE A 30 -6.50 2.75 12.59
CA ILE A 30 -5.42 1.93 12.05
C ILE A 30 -4.38 1.65 13.14
N LEU A 31 -4.02 2.64 13.95
CA LEU A 31 -3.05 2.44 15.05
C LEU A 31 -3.57 1.42 16.06
N PHE A 32 -4.84 1.51 16.46
CA PHE A 32 -5.46 0.51 17.32
C PHE A 32 -5.45 -0.88 16.69
N TYR A 33 -5.82 -1.00 15.41
CA TYR A 33 -5.71 -2.26 14.67
C TYR A 33 -4.27 -2.80 14.61
N SER A 34 -3.27 -1.94 14.40
CA SER A 34 -1.86 -2.35 14.41
C SER A 34 -1.41 -2.81 15.79
N LEU A 35 -1.90 -2.19 16.88
CA LEU A 35 -1.63 -2.62 18.24
C LEU A 35 -2.26 -3.98 18.55
N THR A 36 -3.49 -4.25 18.10
CA THR A 36 -4.12 -5.56 18.34
C THR A 36 -3.38 -6.70 17.63
N ALA A 37 -2.74 -6.42 16.48
CA ALA A 37 -1.86 -7.37 15.79
C ALA A 37 -0.62 -7.77 16.63
N LEU A 38 -0.19 -6.90 17.55
CA LEU A 38 0.90 -7.17 18.50
C LEU A 38 0.42 -7.94 19.75
N VAL A 39 -0.85 -7.79 20.13
CA VAL A 39 -1.40 -8.44 21.34
C VAL A 39 -1.76 -9.91 21.09
N ASN A 40 -2.32 -10.24 19.92
CA ASN A 40 -2.74 -11.62 19.60
C ASN A 40 -1.62 -12.66 19.81
N PRO A 41 -0.37 -12.44 19.34
CA PRO A 41 0.73 -13.36 19.57
C PRO A 41 1.06 -13.57 21.06
N ILE A 42 0.86 -12.56 21.89
CA ILE A 42 1.10 -12.62 23.35
C ILE A 42 0.07 -13.54 24.02
N ILE A 43 -1.19 -13.50 23.59
CA ILE A 43 -2.24 -14.41 24.10
C ILE A 43 -1.88 -15.85 23.75
N VAL A 44 -1.47 -16.11 22.51
CA VAL A 44 -1.08 -17.45 22.05
C VAL A 44 0.17 -17.93 22.81
N LYS A 45 1.17 -17.06 23.03
CA LYS A 45 2.31 -17.35 23.91
C LYS A 45 1.87 -17.83 25.28
N ASN A 46 0.98 -17.09 25.94
CA ASN A 46 0.51 -17.44 27.28
C ASN A 46 -0.25 -18.79 27.28
N GLY A 47 -1.02 -19.07 26.22
CA GLY A 47 -1.70 -20.36 26.06
C GLY A 47 -0.73 -21.52 25.87
N LEU A 48 0.30 -21.34 25.05
CA LEU A 48 1.35 -22.34 24.84
C LEU A 48 2.19 -22.56 26.10
N ASN A 49 2.49 -21.51 26.86
CA ASN A 49 3.22 -21.63 28.13
C ASN A 49 2.38 -22.27 29.24
N ALA A 50 1.06 -22.06 29.26
CA ALA A 50 0.14 -22.76 30.16
C ALA A 50 0.09 -24.28 29.88
N LEU A 51 0.42 -24.68 28.65
CA LEU A 51 0.55 -26.08 28.23
C LEU A 51 1.95 -26.66 28.45
N ASN A 52 2.93 -25.92 28.98
CA ASN A 52 4.35 -26.30 28.93
C ASN A 52 4.67 -27.64 29.66
N ASP A 53 3.89 -28.05 30.67
CA ASP A 53 4.00 -29.39 31.30
C ASP A 53 3.32 -30.50 30.47
N LEU A 54 2.43 -30.14 29.55
CA LEU A 54 1.66 -31.04 28.69
C LEU A 54 2.16 -31.10 27.23
N SER A 55 2.95 -30.12 26.77
CA SER A 55 2.97 -29.68 25.38
C SER A 55 3.58 -30.65 24.36
N TYR A 56 4.61 -31.43 24.71
CA TYR A 56 5.14 -32.40 23.75
C TYR A 56 4.22 -33.62 23.66
N LYS A 57 3.79 -34.14 24.81
CA LYS A 57 2.89 -35.29 24.90
C LYS A 57 1.55 -35.00 24.21
N SER A 58 0.90 -33.87 24.46
CA SER A 58 -0.42 -33.55 23.87
C SER A 58 -0.36 -33.31 22.36
N PHE A 59 0.71 -32.69 21.87
CA PHE A 59 0.96 -32.53 20.43
C PHE A 59 1.14 -33.88 19.72
N PHE A 60 1.98 -34.78 20.26
CA PHE A 60 2.14 -36.14 19.73
C PHE A 60 0.87 -36.97 19.87
N TYR A 61 0.05 -36.75 20.90
CA TYR A 61 -1.22 -37.44 21.10
C TYR A 61 -2.28 -37.04 20.06
N VAL A 62 -2.43 -35.74 19.77
CA VAL A 62 -3.39 -35.24 18.76
C VAL A 62 -2.97 -35.66 17.34
N ILE A 63 -1.68 -35.56 17.02
CA ILE A 63 -1.13 -36.10 15.76
C ILE A 63 -1.36 -37.61 15.67
N GLY A 64 -1.09 -38.34 16.77
CA GLY A 64 -1.36 -39.77 16.87
C GLY A 64 -2.82 -40.13 16.61
N MET A 65 -3.78 -39.38 17.18
CA MET A 65 -5.22 -39.56 16.92
C MET A 65 -5.58 -39.32 15.44
N PHE A 66 -5.05 -38.27 14.83
CA PHE A 66 -5.29 -37.94 13.43
C PHE A 66 -4.79 -39.05 12.48
N PHE A 67 -3.57 -39.56 12.70
CA PHE A 67 -3.02 -40.65 11.88
C PHE A 67 -3.63 -42.02 12.18
N THR A 68 -4.10 -42.26 13.41
CA THR A 68 -4.85 -43.49 13.76
C THR A 68 -6.19 -43.55 13.03
N GLN A 69 -6.87 -42.41 12.84
CA GLN A 69 -8.08 -42.34 12.00
C GLN A 69 -7.81 -42.56 10.51
N LEU A 70 -6.59 -42.31 10.04
CA LEU A 70 -6.14 -42.56 8.66
C LEU A 70 -5.66 -44.00 8.43
N GLY A 71 -5.70 -44.87 9.44
CA GLY A 71 -5.39 -46.29 9.31
C GLY A 71 -3.89 -46.63 9.21
N THR A 72 -2.99 -45.69 9.48
CA THR A 72 -1.53 -45.95 9.45
C THR A 72 -1.05 -46.51 10.79
N GLY A 73 -0.86 -47.83 10.85
CA GLY A 73 -0.57 -48.57 12.08
C GLY A 73 0.73 -48.19 12.81
N GLU A 74 1.66 -47.51 12.15
CA GLU A 74 2.94 -47.08 12.75
C GLU A 74 2.77 -45.96 13.80
N PHE A 75 1.75 -45.10 13.66
CA PHE A 75 1.50 -44.00 14.61
C PHE A 75 0.66 -44.40 15.83
N VAL A 76 -0.03 -45.54 15.78
CA VAL A 76 -0.77 -46.12 16.93
C VAL A 76 0.20 -46.49 18.07
N GLN A 77 1.43 -46.88 17.74
CA GLN A 77 2.47 -47.19 18.74
C GLN A 77 2.99 -45.94 19.45
N ILE A 78 2.96 -44.78 18.78
CA ILE A 78 3.33 -43.48 19.36
C ILE A 78 2.22 -43.02 20.32
N GLN A 79 0.94 -43.19 19.94
CA GLN A 79 -0.21 -42.86 20.78
C GLN A 79 -0.24 -43.68 22.09
N LYS A 80 0.10 -44.98 22.05
CA LYS A 80 0.13 -45.85 23.24
C LYS A 80 1.26 -45.53 24.23
N ARG A 81 2.30 -44.81 23.81
CA ARG A 81 3.42 -44.37 24.67
C ARG A 81 3.20 -42.99 25.29
N VAL A 82 2.10 -42.33 24.94
CA VAL A 82 1.75 -41.02 25.46
C VAL A 82 0.53 -41.18 26.35
N ASP A 83 0.75 -41.13 27.66
CA ASP A 83 -0.35 -41.14 28.64
C ASP A 83 -1.37 -40.03 28.31
N PRO A 84 -2.69 -40.30 28.39
CA PRO A 84 -3.69 -39.26 28.30
C PRO A 84 -3.43 -38.27 29.43
N ILE A 85 -2.96 -37.08 29.07
CA ILE A 85 -2.58 -36.09 30.05
C ILE A 85 -3.87 -35.49 30.60
N PRO A 86 -4.16 -35.64 31.90
CA PRO A 86 -5.30 -34.97 32.49
C PRO A 86 -5.00 -33.47 32.47
N VAL A 87 -5.57 -32.75 31.51
CA VAL A 87 -5.64 -31.29 31.58
C VAL A 87 -6.45 -31.00 32.84
N GLY A 88 -5.80 -30.46 33.88
CA GLY A 88 -6.49 -30.12 35.11
C GLY A 88 -7.64 -29.16 34.79
N ALA A 89 -8.77 -29.24 35.50
CA ALA A 89 -9.93 -28.37 35.26
C ALA A 89 -9.54 -26.88 35.23
N GLN A 90 -8.54 -26.49 36.01
CA GLN A 90 -7.97 -25.15 36.05
C GLN A 90 -7.20 -24.77 34.77
N GLN A 91 -6.41 -25.67 34.18
CA GLN A 91 -5.73 -25.45 32.90
C GLN A 91 -6.74 -25.37 31.75
N PHE A 92 -7.77 -26.20 31.78
CA PHE A 92 -8.85 -26.16 30.78
C PHE A 92 -9.61 -24.81 30.84
N GLN A 93 -9.93 -24.33 32.05
CA GLN A 93 -10.52 -22.99 32.23
C GLN A 93 -9.60 -21.86 31.76
N GLN A 94 -8.29 -21.95 32.04
CA GLN A 94 -7.31 -20.98 31.53
C GLN A 94 -7.27 -20.96 30.00
N LEU A 95 -7.23 -22.12 29.33
CA LEU A 95 -7.24 -22.21 27.87
C LEU A 95 -8.51 -21.65 27.24
N ILE A 96 -9.68 -21.93 27.83
CA ILE A 96 -10.95 -21.33 27.41
C ILE A 96 -10.88 -19.81 27.54
N SER A 97 -10.41 -19.29 28.68
CA SER A 97 -10.31 -17.84 28.88
C SER A 97 -9.39 -17.15 27.86
N LEU A 98 -8.26 -17.78 27.53
CA LEU A 98 -7.32 -17.28 26.53
C LEU A 98 -7.88 -17.37 25.11
N THR A 99 -8.66 -18.42 24.82
CA THR A 99 -9.34 -18.57 23.52
C THR A 99 -10.43 -17.52 23.36
N ILE A 100 -11.22 -17.27 24.41
CA ILE A 100 -12.22 -16.20 24.42
C ILE A 100 -11.53 -14.83 24.26
N ALA A 101 -10.41 -14.59 24.96
CA ALA A 101 -9.64 -13.37 24.81
C ALA A 101 -9.08 -13.21 23.38
N PHE A 102 -8.54 -14.27 22.78
CA PHE A 102 -8.07 -14.27 21.40
C PHE A 102 -9.19 -13.96 20.40
N LEU A 103 -10.36 -14.58 20.55
CA LEU A 103 -11.53 -14.31 19.73
C LEU A 103 -12.02 -12.88 19.92
N ALA A 104 -12.08 -12.39 21.16
CA ALA A 104 -12.47 -11.01 21.46
C ALA A 104 -11.53 -10.01 20.79
N ILE A 105 -10.20 -10.18 20.92
CA ILE A 105 -9.23 -9.30 20.26
C ILE A 105 -9.29 -9.41 18.74
N THR A 106 -9.54 -10.59 18.20
CA THR A 106 -9.71 -10.78 16.75
C THR A 106 -10.96 -10.04 16.23
N VAL A 107 -12.09 -10.13 16.93
CA VAL A 107 -13.31 -9.37 16.61
C VAL A 107 -13.05 -7.87 16.74
N ILE A 108 -12.39 -7.43 17.81
CA ILE A 108 -12.00 -6.03 18.02
C ILE A 108 -11.12 -5.53 16.86
N SER A 109 -10.13 -6.33 16.45
CA SER A 109 -9.24 -6.04 15.32
C SER A 109 -10.04 -5.87 14.02
N TRP A 110 -10.98 -6.78 13.75
CA TRP A 110 -11.86 -6.72 12.60
C TRP A 110 -12.75 -5.47 12.62
N VAL A 111 -13.33 -5.13 13.77
CA VAL A 111 -14.15 -3.92 13.95
C VAL A 111 -13.32 -2.66 13.68
N PHE A 112 -12.13 -2.52 14.28
CA PHE A 112 -11.25 -1.37 14.07
C PHE A 112 -10.78 -1.25 12.62
N ASN A 113 -10.37 -2.36 12.00
CA ASN A 113 -9.98 -2.38 10.59
C ASN A 113 -11.16 -2.00 9.67
N SER A 114 -12.35 -2.55 9.92
CA SER A 114 -13.55 -2.27 9.14
C SER A 114 -13.97 -0.81 9.26
N LEU A 115 -14.00 -0.26 10.48
CA LEU A 115 -14.28 1.15 10.74
C LEU A 115 -13.25 2.04 10.06
N SER A 116 -11.95 1.73 10.21
CA SER A 116 -10.89 2.50 9.57
C SER A 116 -11.03 2.52 8.05
N THR A 117 -11.27 1.35 7.45
CA THR A 117 -11.45 1.21 6.00
C THR A 117 -12.65 2.04 5.53
N ARG A 118 -13.78 2.00 6.24
CA ARG A 118 -14.98 2.78 5.90
C ARG A 118 -14.75 4.28 6.05
N VAL A 119 -14.15 4.73 7.15
CA VAL A 119 -13.85 6.15 7.39
C VAL A 119 -12.89 6.67 6.34
N THR A 120 -11.81 5.93 6.06
CA THR A 120 -10.80 6.28 5.04
C THR A 120 -11.42 6.35 3.65
N ALA A 121 -12.23 5.36 3.26
CA ALA A 121 -12.90 5.34 1.97
C ALA A 121 -13.84 6.55 1.81
N LYS A 122 -14.70 6.80 2.81
CA LYS A 122 -15.62 7.95 2.80
C LYS A 122 -14.86 9.27 2.71
N MET A 123 -13.84 9.45 3.54
CA MET A 123 -12.98 10.63 3.55
C MET A 123 -12.32 10.86 2.17
N ASN A 124 -11.67 9.82 1.62
CA ASN A 124 -11.00 9.91 0.33
C ASN A 124 -11.98 10.27 -0.79
N SER A 125 -13.17 9.64 -0.83
CA SER A 125 -14.19 9.94 -1.83
C SER A 125 -14.73 11.37 -1.72
N GLN A 126 -14.99 11.86 -0.50
CA GLN A 126 -15.50 13.21 -0.27
C GLN A 126 -14.46 14.28 -0.61
N MET A 127 -13.22 14.10 -0.15
CA MET A 127 -12.12 14.99 -0.49
C MET A 127 -11.84 15.00 -2.01
N LEU A 128 -11.85 13.84 -2.66
CA LEU A 128 -11.73 13.73 -4.11
C LEU A 128 -12.83 14.52 -4.83
N ASN A 129 -14.07 14.40 -4.36
CA ASN A 129 -15.21 15.12 -4.92
C ASN A 129 -15.07 16.64 -4.77
N ASP A 130 -14.66 17.12 -3.59
CA ASP A 130 -14.45 18.55 -3.33
C ASP A 130 -13.34 19.12 -4.24
N VAL A 131 -12.18 18.46 -4.28
CA VAL A 131 -11.04 18.91 -5.10
C VAL A 131 -11.43 18.92 -6.58
N ARG A 132 -12.15 17.90 -7.06
CA ARG A 132 -12.65 17.87 -8.45
C ARG A 132 -13.65 18.97 -8.74
N GLY A 133 -14.58 19.21 -7.83
CA GLY A 133 -15.59 20.27 -7.96
C GLY A 133 -14.95 21.65 -8.05
N ASP A 134 -13.97 21.93 -7.19
CA ASP A 134 -13.27 23.21 -7.17
C ASP A 134 -12.32 23.38 -8.36
N LEU A 135 -11.63 22.33 -8.78
CA LEU A 135 -10.84 22.35 -10.02
C LEU A 135 -11.72 22.60 -11.24
N TYR A 136 -12.84 21.88 -11.34
CA TYR A 136 -13.79 22.08 -12.43
C TYR A 136 -14.31 23.51 -12.44
N ARG A 137 -14.75 24.03 -11.29
CA ARG A 137 -15.18 25.42 -11.15
C ARG A 137 -14.08 26.39 -11.58
N LYS A 138 -12.86 26.24 -11.05
CA LYS A 138 -11.72 27.11 -11.41
C LYS A 138 -11.48 27.11 -12.92
N LEU A 139 -11.50 25.94 -13.57
CA LEU A 139 -11.33 25.79 -15.01
C LEU A 139 -12.49 26.39 -15.82
N SER A 140 -13.74 26.28 -15.36
CA SER A 140 -14.90 26.87 -16.03
C SER A 140 -14.89 28.40 -16.04
N TYR A 141 -14.27 29.02 -15.03
CA TYR A 141 -14.10 30.48 -14.93
C TYR A 141 -12.70 30.95 -15.34
N SER A 142 -11.85 30.07 -15.84
CA SER A 142 -10.52 30.44 -16.34
C SER A 142 -10.63 31.16 -17.68
N ASP A 143 -9.75 32.15 -17.88
CA ASP A 143 -9.62 32.86 -19.14
C ASP A 143 -9.31 31.90 -20.31
N MET A 144 -9.91 32.19 -21.47
CA MET A 144 -9.62 31.54 -22.74
C MET A 144 -8.12 31.54 -23.08
N ALA A 145 -7.36 32.56 -22.68
CA ALA A 145 -5.91 32.59 -22.85
C ALA A 145 -5.22 31.40 -22.15
N TYR A 146 -5.59 31.11 -20.91
CA TYR A 146 -5.08 29.95 -20.16
C TYR A 146 -5.51 28.64 -20.82
N LEU A 147 -6.80 28.52 -21.18
CA LEU A 147 -7.35 27.32 -21.81
C LEU A 147 -6.75 27.03 -23.19
N LYS A 148 -6.32 28.06 -23.94
CA LYS A 148 -5.64 27.91 -25.23
C LYS A 148 -4.19 27.44 -25.09
N THR A 149 -3.53 27.75 -23.97
CA THR A 149 -2.15 27.31 -23.72
C THR A 149 -2.04 25.86 -23.25
N GLU A 150 -3.12 25.28 -22.73
CA GLU A 150 -3.15 23.92 -22.19
C GLU A 150 -3.90 22.96 -23.11
N GLN A 151 -3.34 21.78 -23.34
CA GLN A 151 -4.03 20.74 -24.11
C GLN A 151 -5.25 20.23 -23.33
N SER A 152 -6.39 20.05 -24.00
CA SER A 152 -7.64 19.57 -23.37
C SER A 152 -7.48 18.24 -22.62
N GLY A 153 -6.62 17.35 -23.12
CA GLY A 153 -6.24 16.10 -22.45
C GLY A 153 -5.52 16.33 -21.11
N ASN A 154 -4.63 17.32 -21.03
CA ASN A 154 -3.92 17.67 -19.80
C ASN A 154 -4.91 18.23 -18.76
N ILE A 155 -5.82 19.11 -19.17
CA ILE A 155 -6.87 19.65 -18.29
C ILE A 155 -7.72 18.51 -17.72
N THR A 156 -8.15 17.59 -18.59
CA THR A 156 -8.93 16.42 -18.18
C THR A 156 -8.16 15.52 -17.21
N ALA A 157 -6.87 15.28 -17.46
CA ALA A 157 -6.01 14.48 -16.59
C ALA A 157 -5.81 15.12 -15.20
N ARG A 158 -5.68 16.46 -15.14
CA ARG A 158 -5.58 17.21 -13.87
C ARG A 158 -6.83 17.04 -13.02
N VAL A 159 -8.02 17.06 -13.61
CA VAL A 159 -9.28 16.84 -12.89
C VAL A 159 -9.48 15.37 -12.52
N THR A 160 -9.10 14.42 -13.38
CA THR A 160 -9.42 13.00 -13.20
C THR A 160 -8.31 12.20 -12.53
N SER A 161 -7.20 11.98 -13.24
CA SER A 161 -6.09 11.14 -12.81
C SER A 161 -5.33 11.76 -11.64
N ASP A 162 -4.99 13.04 -11.73
CA ASP A 162 -4.15 13.69 -10.71
C ASP A 162 -4.86 13.78 -9.36
N THR A 163 -6.16 14.07 -9.36
CA THR A 163 -6.94 14.06 -8.12
C THR A 163 -7.04 12.66 -7.49
N THR A 164 -7.06 11.62 -8.33
CA THR A 164 -7.02 10.23 -7.85
C THR A 164 -5.66 9.91 -7.22
N GLU A 165 -4.56 10.32 -7.86
CA GLU A 165 -3.20 10.14 -7.33
C GLU A 165 -2.98 10.93 -6.03
N LEU A 166 -3.55 12.12 -5.90
CA LEU A 166 -3.59 12.88 -4.64
C LEU A 166 -4.25 12.07 -3.50
N ALA A 167 -5.43 11.50 -3.77
CA ALA A 167 -6.14 10.68 -2.78
C ALA A 167 -5.36 9.41 -2.40
N THR A 168 -4.73 8.77 -3.40
CA THR A 168 -3.82 7.64 -3.18
C THR A 168 -2.63 8.03 -2.30
N GLY A 169 -2.02 9.19 -2.54
CA GLY A 169 -0.92 9.71 -1.72
C GLY A 169 -1.29 9.87 -0.24
N ILE A 170 -2.48 10.40 0.04
CA ILE A 170 -2.98 10.57 1.41
C ILE A 170 -3.23 9.20 2.07
N HIS A 171 -3.79 8.24 1.33
CA HIS A 171 -3.94 6.88 1.82
C HIS A 171 -2.58 6.24 2.15
N LEU A 172 -1.58 6.38 1.27
CA LEU A 172 -0.24 5.85 1.48
C LEU A 172 0.43 6.46 2.72
N LEU A 173 0.24 7.75 3.00
CA LEU A 173 0.74 8.38 4.23
C LEU A 173 0.16 7.74 5.50
N THR A 174 -1.15 7.46 5.52
CA THR A 174 -1.78 6.76 6.66
C THR A 174 -1.24 5.35 6.84
N MET A 175 -1.04 4.63 5.73
CA MET A 175 -0.46 3.29 5.73
C MET A 175 1.02 3.30 6.18
N LEU A 176 1.81 4.31 5.78
CA LEU A 176 3.19 4.45 6.23
C LEU A 176 3.30 4.58 7.74
N GLY A 177 2.46 5.42 8.35
CA GLY A 177 2.43 5.58 9.80
C GLY A 177 2.16 4.27 10.54
N SER A 178 1.21 3.48 10.05
CA SER A 178 0.90 2.18 10.67
C SER A 178 2.01 1.15 10.50
N GLN A 179 2.66 1.10 9.34
CA GLN A 179 3.79 0.19 9.10
C GLN A 179 4.97 0.55 10.00
N ILE A 180 5.28 1.84 10.19
CA ILE A 180 6.35 2.28 11.09
C ILE A 180 6.05 1.87 12.53
N ILE A 181 4.81 2.05 12.99
CA ILE A 181 4.41 1.66 14.35
C ILE A 181 4.44 0.15 14.54
N LEU A 182 4.04 -0.63 13.54
CA LEU A 182 4.14 -2.08 13.58
C LEU A 182 5.60 -2.55 13.67
N ILE A 183 6.49 -1.98 12.84
CA ILE A 183 7.93 -2.29 12.85
C ILE A 183 8.52 -1.97 14.22
N ILE A 184 8.33 -0.74 14.72
CA ILE A 184 8.88 -0.30 15.99
C ILE A 184 8.28 -1.12 17.14
N GLY A 185 6.95 -1.28 17.17
CA GLY A 185 6.25 -2.02 18.22
C GLY A 185 6.65 -3.49 18.28
N ALA A 186 6.69 -4.20 17.14
CA ALA A 186 7.12 -5.59 17.09
C ALA A 186 8.59 -5.73 17.52
N PHE A 187 9.46 -4.84 17.06
CA PHE A 187 10.88 -4.86 17.42
C PHE A 187 11.11 -4.57 18.91
N THR A 188 10.44 -3.55 19.46
CA THR A 188 10.52 -3.22 20.89
C THR A 188 10.00 -4.38 21.75
N LEU A 189 8.86 -4.97 21.41
CA LEU A 189 8.33 -6.13 22.15
C LEU A 189 9.27 -7.33 22.07
N LEU A 190 9.90 -7.56 20.92
CA LEU A 190 10.87 -8.63 20.75
C LEU A 190 12.13 -8.42 21.60
N MET A 191 12.65 -7.19 21.64
CA MET A 191 13.80 -6.82 22.47
C MET A 191 13.50 -6.94 23.97
N LEU A 192 12.29 -6.55 24.41
CA LEU A 192 11.85 -6.69 25.79
C LEU A 192 11.68 -8.16 26.19
N GLN A 193 11.23 -9.01 25.27
CA GLN A 193 11.04 -10.44 25.51
C GLN A 193 12.38 -11.19 25.61
N SER A 194 13.27 -11.00 24.63
CA SER A 194 14.60 -11.60 24.61
C SER A 194 15.53 -10.76 23.76
N TRP A 195 16.41 -10.01 24.41
CA TRP A 195 17.37 -9.14 23.73
C TRP A 195 18.29 -9.93 22.78
N ILE A 196 18.64 -11.18 23.12
CA ILE A 196 19.46 -12.05 22.28
C ILE A 196 18.73 -12.39 20.98
N ILE A 197 17.45 -12.76 21.05
CA ILE A 197 16.66 -13.05 19.84
C ILE A 197 16.39 -11.77 19.05
N GLY A 198 16.18 -10.64 19.73
CA GLY A 198 16.10 -9.32 19.09
C GLY A 198 17.34 -9.00 18.26
N LEU A 199 18.54 -9.24 18.80
CA LEU A 199 19.81 -9.06 18.07
C LEU A 199 19.98 -10.03 16.90
N ILE A 200 19.59 -11.31 17.06
CA ILE A 200 19.58 -12.27 15.95
C ILE A 200 18.66 -11.77 14.83
N SER A 201 17.50 -11.23 15.20
CA SER A 201 16.52 -10.71 14.25
C SER A 201 17.01 -9.45 13.52
N LEU A 202 17.84 -8.61 14.17
CA LEU A 202 18.52 -7.49 13.50
C LEU A 202 19.41 -7.94 12.34
N ALA A 203 19.98 -9.15 12.39
CA ALA A 203 20.84 -9.65 11.31
C ALA A 203 20.10 -9.84 9.98
N ALA A 204 18.77 -9.92 10.00
CA ALA A 204 17.95 -9.99 8.79
C ALA A 204 17.62 -8.61 8.19
N ILE A 205 17.73 -7.53 8.97
CA ILE A 205 17.44 -6.16 8.49
C ILE A 205 18.33 -5.77 7.31
N PRO A 206 19.66 -5.99 7.30
CA PRO A 206 20.50 -5.69 6.16
C PRO A 206 20.03 -6.36 4.86
N ILE A 207 19.55 -7.60 4.94
CA ILE A 207 19.07 -8.36 3.77
C ILE A 207 17.73 -7.80 3.30
N ALA A 208 16.80 -7.53 4.22
CA ALA A 208 15.52 -6.88 3.91
C ALA A 208 15.72 -5.50 3.27
N PHE A 209 16.64 -4.70 3.83
CA PHE A 209 17.02 -3.40 3.30
C PHE A 209 17.69 -3.52 1.92
N MET A 210 18.58 -4.49 1.73
CA MET A 210 19.19 -4.76 0.44
C MET A 210 18.12 -5.09 -0.63
N MET A 211 17.17 -5.98 -0.33
CA MET A 211 16.08 -6.28 -1.27
C MET A 211 15.18 -5.07 -1.53
N SER A 212 14.88 -4.29 -0.49
CA SER A 212 14.13 -3.03 -0.59
C SER A 212 14.84 -2.03 -1.51
N THR A 213 16.15 -1.86 -1.38
CA THR A 213 16.94 -0.98 -2.26
C THR A 213 17.05 -1.50 -3.69
N ILE A 214 17.16 -2.82 -3.89
CA ILE A 214 17.15 -3.44 -5.22
C ILE A 214 15.80 -3.16 -5.90
N LEU A 215 14.69 -3.37 -5.17
CA LEU A 215 13.34 -3.09 -5.65
C LEU A 215 13.17 -1.62 -6.02
N SER A 216 13.58 -0.71 -5.13
CA SER A 216 13.46 0.72 -5.34
C SER A 216 14.29 1.22 -6.53
N LYS A 217 15.55 0.78 -6.66
CA LYS A 217 16.45 1.26 -7.73
C LYS A 217 16.21 0.57 -9.07
N PHE A 218 16.19 -0.76 -9.10
CA PHE A 218 16.05 -1.51 -10.35
C PHE A 218 14.59 -1.63 -10.76
N GLY A 219 13.69 -1.90 -9.82
CA GLY A 219 12.26 -1.97 -10.09
C GLY A 219 11.73 -0.67 -10.70
N ARG A 220 12.09 0.50 -10.14
CA ARG A 220 11.73 1.81 -10.72
C ARG A 220 12.18 1.96 -12.17
N ARG A 221 13.43 1.59 -12.49
CA ARG A 221 13.96 1.68 -13.85
C ARG A 221 13.19 0.78 -14.82
N ILE A 222 12.85 -0.45 -14.41
CA ILE A 222 12.08 -1.38 -15.23
C ILE A 222 10.65 -0.87 -15.42
N VAL A 223 9.98 -0.41 -14.36
CA VAL A 223 8.63 0.15 -14.42
C VAL A 223 8.55 1.35 -15.36
N LEU A 224 9.56 2.23 -15.37
CA LEU A 224 9.64 3.33 -16.32
C LEU A 224 9.72 2.84 -17.78
N ARG A 225 10.47 1.76 -18.05
CA ARG A 225 10.54 1.15 -19.40
C ARG A 225 9.22 0.48 -19.78
N ILE A 226 8.56 -0.20 -18.85
CA ILE A 226 7.21 -0.76 -19.03
C ILE A 226 6.23 0.35 -19.43
N ARG A 227 6.18 1.45 -18.66
CA ARG A 227 5.29 2.59 -18.94
C ARG A 227 5.55 3.20 -20.33
N ARG A 228 6.82 3.39 -20.71
CA ARG A 228 7.16 3.91 -22.05
C ARG A 228 6.74 2.95 -23.17
N ALA A 229 7.05 1.66 -23.03
CA ALA A 229 6.67 0.65 -24.02
C ALA A 229 5.14 0.53 -24.15
N PHE A 230 4.41 0.57 -23.03
CA PHE A 230 2.95 0.60 -23.02
C PHE A 230 2.39 1.85 -23.70
N GLY A 231 3.01 3.01 -23.49
CA GLY A 231 2.67 4.24 -24.20
C GLY A 231 2.86 4.11 -25.72
N SER A 232 3.95 3.49 -26.19
CA SER A 232 4.17 3.22 -27.61
C SER A 232 3.12 2.26 -28.18
N VAL A 233 2.78 1.18 -27.46
CA VAL A 233 1.72 0.23 -27.86
C VAL A 233 0.37 0.97 -27.98
N SER A 234 0.02 1.76 -26.97
CA SER A 234 -1.25 2.51 -26.93
C SER A 234 -1.32 3.56 -28.04
N GLY A 235 -0.21 4.27 -28.30
CA GLY A 235 -0.11 5.25 -29.37
C GLY A 235 -0.27 4.62 -30.75
N LYS A 236 0.44 3.52 -31.02
CA LYS A 236 0.31 2.80 -32.30
C LYS A 236 -1.09 2.20 -32.50
N MET A 237 -1.71 1.72 -31.42
CA MET A 237 -3.08 1.23 -31.46
C MET A 237 -4.08 2.36 -31.79
N ALA A 238 -3.94 3.54 -31.19
CA ALA A 238 -4.79 4.69 -31.50
C ALA A 238 -4.61 5.16 -32.96
N GLU A 239 -3.37 5.23 -33.46
CA GLU A 239 -3.06 5.53 -34.86
C GLU A 239 -3.70 4.52 -35.80
N GLY A 240 -3.51 3.21 -35.54
CA GLY A 240 -4.03 2.14 -36.38
C GLY A 240 -5.56 2.10 -36.44
N ILE A 241 -6.25 2.37 -35.32
CA ILE A 241 -7.72 2.42 -35.30
C ILE A 241 -8.23 3.67 -36.03
N SER A 242 -7.62 4.83 -35.79
CA SER A 242 -8.01 6.08 -36.48
C SER A 242 -7.78 6.00 -38.00
N GLY A 243 -6.67 5.39 -38.42
CA GLY A 243 -6.28 5.22 -39.81
C GLY A 243 -6.79 3.93 -40.47
N ILE A 244 -7.72 3.19 -39.85
CA ILE A 244 -8.07 1.84 -40.30
C ILE A 244 -8.63 1.80 -41.73
N ALA A 245 -9.36 2.83 -42.15
CA ALA A 245 -9.89 2.93 -43.51
C ALA A 245 -8.77 3.02 -44.56
N VAL A 246 -7.71 3.79 -44.26
CA VAL A 246 -6.53 3.92 -45.12
C VAL A 246 -5.76 2.60 -45.14
N ALA A 247 -5.56 1.97 -43.98
CA ALA A 247 -4.90 0.67 -43.92
C ALA A 247 -5.61 -0.37 -44.80
N LYS A 248 -6.95 -0.44 -44.72
CA LYS A 248 -7.78 -1.33 -45.55
C LYS A 248 -7.72 -0.99 -47.04
N SER A 249 -7.75 0.29 -47.40
CA SER A 249 -7.70 0.69 -48.82
C SER A 249 -6.37 0.32 -49.49
N PHE A 250 -5.29 0.23 -48.70
CA PHE A 250 -3.97 -0.19 -49.17
C PHE A 250 -3.61 -1.64 -48.80
N ASN A 251 -4.53 -2.42 -48.21
CA ASN A 251 -4.34 -3.81 -47.78
C ASN A 251 -3.11 -4.00 -46.84
N ARG A 252 -2.93 -3.08 -45.87
CA ARG A 252 -1.79 -2.99 -44.94
C ARG A 252 -2.12 -3.40 -43.49
N GLU A 253 -3.24 -4.07 -43.26
CA GLU A 253 -3.67 -4.48 -41.91
C GLU A 253 -2.65 -5.41 -41.24
N GLU A 254 -2.01 -6.30 -42.01
CA GLU A 254 -1.00 -7.23 -41.50
C GLU A 254 0.31 -6.52 -41.13
N GLU A 255 0.71 -5.48 -41.88
CA GLU A 255 1.86 -4.62 -41.57
C GLU A 255 1.64 -3.91 -40.22
N LEU A 256 0.48 -3.26 -40.05
CA LEU A 256 0.10 -2.62 -38.78
C LEU A 256 0.06 -3.62 -37.61
N ALA A 257 -0.49 -4.81 -37.84
CA ALA A 257 -0.53 -5.86 -36.82
C ALA A 257 0.88 -6.33 -36.43
N THR A 258 1.80 -6.39 -37.39
CA THR A 258 3.20 -6.79 -37.16
C THR A 258 3.95 -5.73 -36.35
N GLU A 259 3.84 -4.45 -36.72
CA GLU A 259 4.42 -3.35 -35.94
C GLU A 259 3.90 -3.33 -34.49
N LEU A 260 2.59 -3.52 -34.31
CA LEU A 260 1.98 -3.58 -32.98
C LEU A 260 2.49 -4.78 -32.18
N ARG A 261 2.65 -5.96 -32.81
CA ARG A 261 3.23 -7.16 -32.17
C ARG A 261 4.66 -6.90 -31.69
N GLU A 262 5.49 -6.21 -32.48
CA GLU A 262 6.86 -5.88 -32.07
C GLU A 262 6.90 -4.96 -30.86
N LEU A 263 6.06 -3.91 -30.84
CA LEU A 263 5.93 -3.02 -29.69
C LEU A 263 5.42 -3.76 -28.46
N ASN A 264 4.42 -4.63 -28.64
CA ASN A 264 3.87 -5.43 -27.56
C ASN A 264 4.90 -6.45 -27.03
N GLN A 265 5.75 -7.02 -27.89
CA GLN A 265 6.83 -7.90 -27.48
C GLN A 265 7.88 -7.15 -26.64
N LYS A 266 8.21 -5.90 -26.98
CA LYS A 266 9.07 -5.04 -26.14
C LYS A 266 8.44 -4.79 -24.77
N HIS A 267 7.15 -4.45 -24.73
CA HIS A 267 6.40 -4.29 -23.48
C HIS A 267 6.41 -5.59 -22.65
N TYR A 268 6.11 -6.73 -23.26
CA TYR A 268 6.16 -8.05 -22.63
C TYR A 268 7.55 -8.36 -22.05
N ASN A 269 8.63 -8.08 -22.79
CA ASN A 269 9.99 -8.35 -22.33
C ASN A 269 10.34 -7.53 -21.07
N TYR A 270 9.93 -6.26 -20.98
CA TYR A 270 10.12 -5.46 -19.78
C TYR A 270 9.23 -5.92 -18.62
N SER A 271 7.97 -6.27 -18.88
CA SER A 271 7.04 -6.82 -17.88
C SER A 271 7.55 -8.16 -17.34
N LYS A 272 8.08 -9.04 -18.19
CA LYS A 272 8.76 -10.28 -17.80
C LYS A 272 10.00 -10.01 -16.95
N GLN A 273 10.79 -8.99 -17.28
CA GLN A 273 11.94 -8.59 -16.47
C GLN A 273 11.51 -8.16 -15.06
N PHE A 274 10.43 -7.40 -14.93
CA PHE A 274 9.87 -7.02 -13.64
C PHE A 274 9.30 -8.23 -12.88
N GLY A 275 8.60 -9.13 -13.58
CA GLY A 275 8.11 -10.38 -13.01
C GLY A 275 9.24 -11.24 -12.43
N LYS A 276 10.36 -11.39 -13.16
CA LYS A 276 11.57 -12.06 -12.65
C LYS A 276 12.14 -11.41 -11.39
N LEU A 277 12.11 -10.07 -11.32
CA LEU A 277 12.55 -9.34 -10.13
C LEU A 277 11.64 -9.65 -8.93
N MET A 278 10.31 -9.69 -9.11
CA MET A 278 9.37 -10.06 -8.04
C MET A 278 9.53 -11.54 -7.61
N MET A 279 9.75 -12.43 -8.58
CA MET A 279 10.05 -13.86 -8.35
C MET A 279 11.36 -14.09 -7.61
N PHE A 280 12.25 -13.10 -7.56
CA PHE A 280 13.45 -13.15 -6.74
C PHE A 280 13.16 -12.60 -5.33
N ILE A 281 12.59 -11.39 -5.23
CA ILE A 281 12.42 -10.68 -3.94
C ILE A 281 11.52 -11.44 -2.96
N MET A 282 10.32 -11.87 -3.37
CA MET A 282 9.36 -12.48 -2.45
C MET A 282 9.83 -13.84 -1.92
N PRO A 283 10.35 -14.75 -2.77
CA PRO A 283 10.95 -16.00 -2.27
C PRO A 283 12.19 -15.76 -1.42
N THR A 284 13.05 -14.78 -1.71
CA THR A 284 14.19 -14.44 -0.85
C THR A 284 13.74 -13.97 0.53
N MET A 285 12.70 -13.13 0.62
CA MET A 285 12.13 -12.73 1.91
C MET A 285 11.53 -13.90 2.67
N THR A 286 10.86 -14.82 1.97
CA THR A 286 10.29 -16.04 2.56
C THR A 286 11.38 -16.97 3.07
N ALA A 287 12.45 -17.17 2.29
CA ALA A 287 13.61 -17.96 2.69
C ALA A 287 14.32 -17.33 3.90
N LEU A 288 14.48 -16.00 3.92
CA LEU A 288 15.04 -15.28 5.05
C LEU A 288 14.19 -15.47 6.32
N SER A 289 12.86 -15.42 6.20
CA SER A 289 11.93 -15.70 7.29
C SER A 289 12.08 -17.13 7.82
N TYR A 290 12.25 -18.14 6.95
CA TYR A 290 12.50 -19.52 7.40
C TYR A 290 13.89 -19.71 8.01
N LEU A 291 14.92 -19.04 7.50
CA LEU A 291 16.24 -19.06 8.10
C LEU A 291 16.20 -18.45 9.51
N LEU A 292 15.56 -17.31 9.68
CA LEU A 292 15.34 -16.72 11.00
C LEU A 292 14.58 -17.67 11.92
N PHE A 293 13.51 -18.30 11.43
CA PHE A 293 12.77 -19.30 12.21
C PHE A 293 13.68 -20.41 12.75
N ILE A 294 14.53 -20.99 11.89
CA ILE A 294 15.49 -22.04 12.28
C ILE A 294 16.48 -21.52 13.32
N VAL A 295 17.09 -20.35 13.08
CA VAL A 295 18.08 -19.76 13.98
C VAL A 295 17.46 -19.40 15.33
N ILE A 296 16.25 -18.84 15.33
CA ILE A 296 15.51 -18.51 16.55
C ILE A 296 15.21 -19.77 17.35
N ILE A 297 14.73 -20.84 16.71
CA ILE A 297 14.48 -22.13 17.41
C ILE A 297 15.76 -22.67 18.02
N TYR A 298 16.85 -22.71 17.24
CA TYR A 298 18.13 -23.22 17.72
C TYR A 298 18.66 -22.41 18.91
N ALA A 299 18.69 -21.08 18.79
CA ALA A 299 19.10 -20.19 19.87
C ALA A 299 18.18 -20.30 21.10
N SER A 300 16.88 -20.46 20.88
CA SER A 300 15.90 -20.63 21.97
C SER A 300 16.12 -21.91 22.78
N GLY A 301 16.57 -22.98 22.13
CA GLY A 301 16.97 -24.21 22.82
C GLY A 301 18.14 -23.98 23.78
N GLY A 302 19.15 -23.21 23.36
CA GLY A 302 20.27 -22.83 24.23
C GLY A 302 19.87 -21.88 25.37
N LEU A 303 18.80 -21.11 25.19
CA LEU A 303 18.26 -20.19 26.19
C LEU A 303 17.16 -20.81 27.07
N ASN A 304 16.80 -22.08 26.84
CA ASN A 304 15.70 -22.78 27.50
C ASN A 304 14.38 -21.99 27.51
N LEU A 305 14.08 -21.28 26.42
CA LEU A 305 12.84 -20.53 26.31
C LEU A 305 11.63 -21.47 26.21
N PRO A 306 10.51 -21.15 26.89
CA PRO A 306 9.32 -21.97 26.80
C PRO A 306 8.69 -21.85 25.40
N PRO A 307 7.92 -22.86 24.94
CA PRO A 307 7.41 -22.93 23.57
C PRO A 307 6.62 -21.69 23.12
N GLY A 308 5.87 -21.07 24.03
CA GLY A 308 5.13 -19.84 23.73
C GLY A 308 6.04 -18.64 23.46
N ASP A 309 7.19 -18.56 24.11
CA ASP A 309 8.17 -17.49 23.91
C ASP A 309 8.87 -17.65 22.56
N ILE A 310 9.14 -18.89 22.15
CA ILE A 310 9.66 -19.22 20.82
C ILE A 310 8.65 -18.82 19.75
N TYR A 311 7.38 -19.19 19.93
CA TYR A 311 6.29 -18.79 19.03
C TYR A 311 6.20 -17.26 18.91
N LEU A 312 6.19 -16.55 20.03
CA LEU A 312 6.12 -15.08 20.03
C LEU A 312 7.31 -14.48 19.29
N ALA A 313 8.51 -14.97 19.55
CA ALA A 313 9.74 -14.46 18.94
C ALA A 313 9.74 -14.64 17.42
N VAL A 314 9.37 -15.84 16.95
CA VAL A 314 9.20 -16.12 15.51
C VAL A 314 8.16 -15.19 14.90
N ASN A 315 6.98 -15.08 15.53
CA ASN A 315 5.88 -14.29 14.97
C ASN A 315 6.24 -12.80 14.86
N LEU A 316 6.75 -12.20 15.94
CA LEU A 316 7.20 -10.80 15.94
C LEU A 316 8.34 -10.57 14.94
N SER A 317 9.23 -11.54 14.76
CA SER A 317 10.34 -11.42 13.80
C SER A 317 9.84 -11.26 12.36
N GLN A 318 8.77 -11.96 12.00
CA GLN A 318 8.19 -11.88 10.66
C GLN A 318 7.41 -10.58 10.44
N GLN A 319 6.77 -10.06 11.50
CA GLN A 319 5.97 -8.84 11.42
C GLN A 319 6.78 -7.59 11.06
N PHE A 320 8.09 -7.53 11.31
CA PHE A 320 8.90 -6.37 10.94
C PHE A 320 9.63 -6.52 9.59
N LEU A 321 9.79 -7.72 9.04
CA LEU A 321 10.55 -7.95 7.79
C LEU A 321 9.79 -7.50 6.54
N PHE A 322 8.53 -7.93 6.40
CA PHE A 322 7.73 -7.62 5.21
C PHE A 322 7.42 -6.13 5.06
N PRO A 323 7.08 -5.39 6.13
CA PRO A 323 6.90 -3.94 6.04
C PRO A 323 8.08 -3.21 5.41
N ILE A 324 9.33 -3.60 5.70
CA ILE A 324 10.53 -2.95 5.12
C ILE A 324 10.54 -3.01 3.59
N VAL A 325 10.07 -4.12 3.01
CA VAL A 325 9.96 -4.26 1.55
C VAL A 325 8.76 -3.49 1.02
N MET A 326 7.63 -3.51 1.74
CA MET A 326 6.45 -2.71 1.37
C MET A 326 6.77 -1.22 1.33
N LEU A 327 7.57 -0.71 2.27
CA LEU A 327 8.01 0.70 2.29
C LEU A 327 8.70 1.10 0.98
N ALA A 328 9.52 0.23 0.39
CA ALA A 328 10.15 0.50 -0.92
C ALA A 328 9.15 0.64 -2.07
N MET A 329 7.99 -0.01 -1.99
CA MET A 329 6.94 0.08 -3.00
C MET A 329 6.08 1.34 -2.85
N ILE A 330 6.07 1.95 -1.67
CA ILE A 330 5.28 3.15 -1.39
C ILE A 330 5.98 4.40 -1.94
N PHE A 331 7.31 4.50 -1.82
CA PHE A 331 8.06 5.70 -2.24
C PHE A 331 7.78 6.16 -3.69
N PRO A 332 7.80 5.29 -4.72
CA PRO A 332 7.49 5.73 -6.09
C PRO A 332 6.05 6.22 -6.27
N GLN A 333 5.11 5.67 -5.50
CA GLN A 333 3.71 6.11 -5.55
C GLN A 333 3.54 7.46 -4.86
N MET A 334 4.28 7.72 -3.77
CA MET A 334 4.34 9.05 -3.17
C MET A 334 4.91 10.10 -4.11
N GLU A 335 5.99 9.79 -4.85
CA GLU A 335 6.51 10.71 -5.87
C GLU A 335 5.45 11.03 -6.94
N THR A 336 4.66 10.03 -7.34
CA THR A 336 3.56 10.20 -8.31
C THR A 336 2.48 11.12 -7.74
N ALA A 337 2.09 10.92 -6.47
CA ALA A 337 1.13 11.76 -5.78
C ALA A 337 1.64 13.21 -5.62
N PHE A 338 2.91 13.42 -5.27
CA PHE A 338 3.48 14.77 -5.19
C PHE A 338 3.53 15.48 -6.55
N GLY A 339 3.84 14.75 -7.63
CA GLY A 339 3.78 15.30 -8.98
C GLY A 339 2.36 15.69 -9.40
N ALA A 340 1.36 14.89 -9.01
CA ALA A 340 -0.05 15.21 -9.23
C ALA A 340 -0.50 16.43 -8.41
N MET A 341 -0.07 16.52 -7.14
CA MET A 341 -0.31 17.69 -6.29
C MET A 341 0.23 18.98 -6.93
N ASP A 342 1.45 18.95 -7.44
CA ASP A 342 2.09 20.11 -8.09
C ASP A 342 1.23 20.62 -9.25
N ARG A 343 0.79 19.72 -10.14
CA ARG A 343 -0.05 20.06 -11.30
C ARG A 343 -1.45 20.55 -10.93
N ILE A 344 -2.05 20.03 -9.86
CA ILE A 344 -3.33 20.50 -9.32
C ILE A 344 -3.18 21.93 -8.82
N ILE A 345 -2.12 22.22 -8.07
CA ILE A 345 -1.89 23.55 -7.52
C ILE A 345 -1.63 24.57 -8.63
N ASP A 346 -0.93 24.18 -9.70
CA ASP A 346 -0.76 25.05 -10.88
C ASP A 346 -2.10 25.52 -11.48
N VAL A 347 -3.16 24.70 -11.42
CA VAL A 347 -4.51 25.11 -11.87
C VAL A 347 -5.13 26.10 -10.89
N PHE A 348 -5.04 25.84 -9.59
CA PHE A 348 -5.60 26.73 -8.58
C PHE A 348 -4.94 28.11 -8.57
N GLU A 349 -3.63 28.14 -8.78
CA GLU A 349 -2.83 29.37 -8.82
C GLU A 349 -2.81 30.06 -10.19
N ALA A 350 -3.38 29.45 -11.22
CA ALA A 350 -3.54 30.09 -12.52
C ALA A 350 -4.32 31.40 -12.35
N LYS A 351 -3.70 32.51 -12.75
CA LYS A 351 -4.32 33.83 -12.76
C LYS A 351 -4.96 34.07 -14.14
N PRO A 352 -6.18 34.60 -14.21
CA PRO A 352 -6.77 35.00 -15.48
C PRO A 352 -5.93 36.13 -16.11
N ALA A 353 -5.80 36.13 -17.44
CA ALA A 353 -5.06 37.19 -18.14
C ALA A 353 -5.92 38.47 -18.23
N VAL A 354 -7.24 38.31 -18.33
CA VAL A 354 -8.24 39.36 -18.20
C VAL A 354 -8.93 39.23 -16.84
N ALA A 355 -8.77 40.24 -15.98
CA ALA A 355 -9.48 40.34 -14.71
C ALA A 355 -10.30 41.63 -14.71
N ASP A 356 -11.47 41.60 -14.08
CA ASP A 356 -12.25 42.81 -13.85
C ASP A 356 -11.43 43.78 -12.98
N ILE A 357 -11.46 45.06 -13.37
CA ILE A 357 -10.82 46.13 -12.60
C ILE A 357 -11.70 46.53 -11.42
N GLU A 358 -11.10 46.87 -10.28
CA GLU A 358 -11.85 47.44 -9.16
C GLU A 358 -12.50 48.77 -9.59
N GLY A 359 -13.82 48.88 -9.38
CA GLY A 359 -14.60 50.04 -9.82
C GLY A 359 -15.07 49.98 -11.28
N ALA A 360 -15.10 48.79 -11.89
CA ALA A 360 -15.75 48.59 -13.19
C ALA A 360 -17.16 49.19 -13.19
N SER A 361 -17.47 50.00 -14.21
CA SER A 361 -18.79 50.62 -14.37
C SER A 361 -19.80 49.59 -14.86
N ASP A 362 -21.00 49.62 -14.27
CA ASP A 362 -22.14 48.87 -14.81
C ASP A 362 -22.41 49.29 -16.26
N LEU A 363 -22.91 48.33 -17.05
CA LEU A 363 -23.32 48.59 -18.42
C LEU A 363 -24.48 49.60 -18.39
N LEU A 364 -24.21 50.84 -18.82
CA LEU A 364 -25.22 51.88 -18.91
C LEU A 364 -26.16 51.56 -20.07
N GLU A 365 -27.48 51.69 -19.87
CA GLU A 365 -28.46 51.62 -20.96
C GLU A 365 -28.15 52.76 -21.95
N GLY A 366 -27.66 52.40 -23.14
CA GLY A 366 -27.16 53.31 -24.16
C GLY A 366 -27.11 52.65 -25.54
N ASP A 367 -26.64 53.39 -26.53
CA ASP A 367 -26.58 52.95 -27.94
C ASP A 367 -25.71 51.68 -28.09
N ASP A 368 -26.30 50.57 -28.55
CA ASP A 368 -25.68 49.22 -28.70
C ASP A 368 -24.63 49.15 -29.84
N SER A 369 -24.01 50.28 -30.16
CA SER A 369 -23.07 50.40 -31.27
C SER A 369 -21.70 49.82 -30.91
N ILE A 370 -21.19 48.93 -31.77
CA ILE A 370 -19.86 48.31 -31.62
C ILE A 370 -18.90 49.04 -32.56
N SER A 371 -17.76 49.54 -32.03
CA SER A 371 -16.70 50.15 -32.83
C SER A 371 -15.34 49.52 -32.55
N PHE A 372 -14.56 49.29 -33.61
CA PHE A 372 -13.18 48.81 -33.54
C PHE A 372 -12.26 49.95 -33.97
N GLN A 373 -11.32 50.36 -33.11
CA GLN A 373 -10.39 51.47 -33.40
C GLN A 373 -8.95 50.99 -33.34
N ASN A 374 -8.27 50.97 -34.49
CA ASN A 374 -6.84 50.61 -34.63
C ASN A 374 -6.45 49.31 -33.89
N VAL A 375 -7.30 48.30 -33.94
CA VAL A 375 -7.07 47.00 -33.28
C VAL A 375 -6.22 46.10 -34.16
N SER A 376 -5.15 45.55 -33.60
CA SER A 376 -4.32 44.51 -34.21
C SER A 376 -4.18 43.34 -33.25
N PHE A 377 -4.37 42.11 -33.74
CA PHE A 377 -4.17 40.86 -33.00
C PHE A 377 -3.39 39.86 -33.87
N ALA A 378 -2.71 38.91 -33.24
CA ALA A 378 -1.90 37.88 -33.90
C ALA A 378 -2.17 36.49 -33.29
#